data_AF-A0A930F6I2-F1
#
_entry.id   AF-A0A930F6I2-F1
#
_cell.length_a   1.000
_cell.length_b   1.000
_cell.length_c   1.000
_cell.angle_alpha   90.00
_cell.angle_beta   90.00
_cell.angle_gamma   90.00
#
_symmetry.space_group_name_H-M   'P 1'
#
loop_
_entity.id
_entity.type
_entity.pdbx_description
1 polymer ?
#
loop_
_entity_poly.entity_id
_entity_poly.type
_entity_poly.pdbx_seq_one_letter_code
_entity_poly.pdbx_strand_id
1 'polypeptide(L)'
;MAETKHLITMMQKNATGGYDTFYPKTIASQVFIDDTTTVADHIADTSKHLTAEERERLSKAGQANGFAVLDENGFIPSKNINPSVLAINTEFATITAMKAADINKIYAGELVMVTDASEDPTVESGWAIYRRLTNATDLTDLASWQKIAEKESLDVVVSWDNLKDKPTSTVSAIDAAVTNSHTHANKAVLDKLSEQDGVLCYDGLPVAMAEDVTKFVVQAEQPAIETLKVGDFWYQTTGTTEI
;
A
#
# COMPACT_ATOMS: atom_id res chain seq x y z
N MET A 1 -2.51 52.76 72.55
CA MET A 1 -1.48 53.66 71.98
C MET A 1 -2.07 54.28 70.73
N ALA A 2 -2.26 55.59 70.72
CA ALA A 2 -2.83 56.29 69.56
C ALA A 2 -1.71 56.51 68.53
N GLU A 3 -1.93 56.09 67.28
CA GLU A 3 -1.01 56.34 66.18
C GLU A 3 -0.86 57.86 65.97
N THR A 4 0.34 58.38 66.24
CA THR A 4 0.72 59.73 65.84
C THR A 4 0.96 59.72 64.34
N LYS A 5 -0.07 60.06 63.55
CA LYS A 5 0.04 60.22 62.10
C LYS A 5 0.94 61.44 61.82
N HIS A 6 2.16 61.19 61.36
CA HIS A 6 3.12 62.25 61.03
C HIS A 6 2.67 62.95 59.75
N LEU A 7 1.84 64.00 59.87
CA LEU A 7 1.46 64.85 58.75
C LEU A 7 2.59 65.83 58.45
N ILE A 8 3.18 65.73 57.25
CA ILE A 8 4.07 66.75 56.72
C ILE A 8 3.25 68.04 56.59
N THR A 9 3.68 69.10 57.26
CA THR A 9 2.96 70.38 57.31
C THR A 9 3.88 71.47 56.78
N MET A 10 3.45 72.23 55.78
CA MET A 10 4.23 73.34 55.23
C MET A 10 3.68 74.66 55.78
N MET A 11 4.56 75.50 56.31
CA MET A 11 4.19 76.81 56.87
C MET A 11 4.83 77.93 56.07
N GLN A 12 4.01 78.86 55.56
CA GLN A 12 4.49 80.05 54.86
C GLN A 12 4.16 81.29 55.70
N LYS A 13 5.15 82.17 55.89
CA LYS A 13 4.96 83.42 56.65
C LYS A 13 4.11 84.40 55.84
N ASN A 14 3.04 84.92 56.43
CA ASN A 14 2.14 85.87 55.76
C ASN A 14 2.54 87.33 56.01
N ALA A 15 1.97 88.25 55.22
CA ALA A 15 2.33 89.67 55.20
C ALA A 15 2.03 90.41 56.53
N THR A 16 1.17 89.85 57.37
CA THR A 16 0.82 90.37 58.71
C THR A 16 1.65 89.76 59.83
N GLY A 17 2.66 88.92 59.52
CA GLY A 17 3.62 88.38 60.48
C GLY A 17 3.22 87.06 61.14
N GLY A 18 2.08 86.48 60.76
CA GLY A 18 1.66 85.11 61.12
C GLY A 18 2.17 84.06 60.13
N TYR A 19 1.73 82.81 60.31
CA TYR A 19 2.02 81.70 59.40
C TYR A 19 0.72 81.06 58.88
N ASP A 20 0.62 80.91 57.57
CA ASP A 20 -0.44 80.14 56.94
C ASP A 20 0.02 78.68 56.87
N THR A 21 -0.82 77.77 57.40
CA THR A 21 -0.54 76.34 57.45
C THR A 21 -1.17 75.65 56.25
N PHE A 22 -0.34 75.05 55.40
CA PHE A 22 -0.78 74.28 54.24
C PHE A 22 -0.58 72.80 54.53
N TYR A 23 -1.70 72.07 54.49
CA TYR A 23 -1.68 70.61 54.45
C TYR A 23 -1.46 70.17 53.00
N PRO A 24 -0.47 69.31 52.70
CA PRO A 24 -0.38 68.68 51.40
C PRO A 24 -1.66 67.85 51.22
N LYS A 25 -2.50 68.28 50.28
CA LYS A 25 -3.74 67.59 50.00
C LYS A 25 -3.37 66.26 49.31
N THR A 26 -3.55 65.14 50.02
CA THR A 26 -3.21 63.80 49.51
C THR A 26 -4.30 63.19 48.65
N ILE A 27 -5.08 64.02 47.95
CA ILE A 27 -6.13 63.53 47.04
C ILE A 27 -5.52 63.29 45.66
N ALA A 28 -5.89 62.19 45.02
CA ALA A 28 -5.34 61.77 43.72
C ALA A 28 -5.45 62.85 42.62
N SER A 29 -6.41 63.78 42.74
CA SER A 29 -6.63 64.87 41.80
C SER A 29 -5.59 66.00 41.86
N GLN A 30 -4.64 65.95 42.80
CA GLN A 30 -3.62 67.00 42.98
C GLN A 30 -2.19 66.47 42.93
N VAL A 31 -2.04 65.16 42.69
CA VAL A 31 -0.75 64.55 42.42
C VAL A 31 -0.61 64.45 40.91
N PHE A 32 0.34 65.19 40.34
CA PHE A 32 0.68 65.12 38.92
C PHE A 32 1.63 63.95 38.68
N ILE A 33 1.35 63.13 37.67
CA ILE A 33 2.25 62.07 37.20
C ILE A 33 3.20 62.63 36.12
N ASP A 34 2.69 63.56 35.31
CA ASP A 34 3.43 64.35 34.34
C ASP A 34 2.97 65.82 34.37
N ASP A 35 3.60 66.69 33.58
CA ASP A 35 3.33 68.14 33.55
C ASP A 35 1.87 68.52 33.22
N THR A 36 1.04 67.57 32.79
CA THR A 36 -0.32 67.82 32.27
C THR A 36 -1.39 66.89 32.84
N THR A 37 -1.05 65.77 33.47
CA THR A 37 -2.01 64.75 33.90
C THR A 37 -1.87 64.37 35.38
N THR A 38 -3.01 64.25 36.06
CA THR A 38 -3.06 63.87 37.48
C THR A 38 -3.21 62.37 37.67
N VAL A 39 -2.90 61.87 38.87
CA VAL A 39 -3.17 60.48 39.27
C VAL A 39 -4.65 60.16 39.14
N ALA A 40 -5.55 61.12 39.41
CA ALA A 40 -6.98 60.93 39.18
C ALA A 40 -7.32 60.72 37.69
N ASP A 41 -6.71 61.51 36.80
CA ASP A 41 -6.91 61.37 35.35
C ASP A 41 -6.37 60.03 34.85
N HIS A 42 -5.24 59.59 35.37
CA HIS A 42 -4.64 58.30 35.05
C HIS A 42 -5.44 57.10 35.58
N ILE A 43 -6.05 57.19 36.77
CA ILE A 43 -6.95 56.14 37.29
C ILE A 43 -8.22 56.05 36.45
N ALA A 44 -8.75 57.19 35.98
CA ALA A 44 -9.91 57.23 35.10
C ALA A 44 -9.57 56.74 33.69
N ASP A 45 -8.36 57.02 33.20
CA ASP A 45 -7.88 56.65 31.87
C ASP A 45 -6.98 55.40 31.89
N THR A 46 -7.63 54.24 31.88
CA THR A 46 -6.94 52.94 31.77
C THR A 46 -6.34 52.69 30.38
N SER A 47 -6.56 53.57 29.39
CA SER A 47 -6.02 53.39 28.02
C SER A 47 -4.53 53.70 27.92
N LYS A 48 -3.94 54.37 28.93
CA LYS A 48 -2.49 54.59 29.01
C LYS A 48 -1.68 53.32 29.25
N HIS A 49 -2.30 52.26 29.76
CA HIS A 49 -1.62 50.99 30.06
C HIS A 49 -1.70 49.96 28.94
N LEU A 50 -2.72 50.07 28.09
CA LEU A 50 -2.98 49.18 26.98
C LEU A 50 -3.61 50.04 25.89
N THR A 51 -3.03 50.01 24.70
CA THR A 51 -3.65 50.61 23.52
C THR A 51 -5.05 50.01 23.30
N ALA A 52 -5.90 50.76 22.59
CA ALA A 52 -7.24 50.26 22.25
C ALA A 52 -7.18 48.91 21.52
N GLU A 53 -6.19 48.73 20.65
CA GLU A 53 -5.92 47.48 19.94
C GLU A 53 -5.54 46.34 20.90
N GLU A 54 -4.61 46.57 21.83
CA GLU A 54 -4.20 45.53 22.78
C GLU A 54 -5.34 45.10 23.71
N ARG A 55 -6.19 46.04 24.11
CA ARG A 55 -7.39 45.75 24.89
C ARG A 55 -8.38 44.90 24.09
N GLU A 56 -8.56 45.20 22.82
CA GLU A 56 -9.40 44.39 21.93
C GLU A 56 -8.82 42.96 21.79
N ARG A 57 -7.51 42.83 21.62
CA ARG A 57 -6.82 41.51 21.54
C ARG A 57 -6.98 40.71 22.84
N LEU A 58 -6.88 41.36 24.00
CA LEU A 58 -7.08 40.74 25.32
C LEU A 58 -8.52 40.26 25.54
N SER A 59 -9.50 40.92 24.92
CA SER A 59 -10.91 40.50 24.98
C SER A 59 -11.25 39.32 24.05
N LYS A 60 -10.35 38.98 23.12
CA LYS A 60 -10.54 37.97 22.06
C LYS A 60 -9.69 36.71 22.28
N ALA A 61 -9.52 36.28 23.53
CA ALA A 61 -8.78 35.07 23.86
C ALA A 61 -9.31 33.84 23.07
N GLY A 62 -8.44 33.16 22.32
CA GLY A 62 -8.80 32.00 21.51
C GLY A 62 -9.63 32.30 20.25
N GLN A 63 -9.72 33.57 19.81
CA GLN A 63 -10.41 33.98 18.59
C GLN A 63 -9.46 34.65 17.58
N ALA A 64 -9.93 34.88 16.35
CA ALA A 64 -9.17 35.57 15.32
C ALA A 64 -8.67 36.95 15.80
N ASN A 65 -7.42 37.26 15.48
CA ASN A 65 -6.70 38.46 15.94
C ASN A 65 -6.53 38.58 17.46
N GLY A 66 -6.78 37.52 18.24
CA GLY A 66 -6.53 37.46 19.69
C GLY A 66 -5.20 36.83 20.08
N PHE A 67 -5.15 36.22 21.27
CA PHE A 67 -4.02 35.43 21.76
C PHE A 67 -4.46 33.98 22.07
N ALA A 68 -3.52 33.05 22.02
CA ALA A 68 -3.77 31.65 22.37
C ALA A 68 -3.68 31.45 23.88
N VAL A 69 -4.72 30.86 24.48
CA VAL A 69 -4.70 30.44 25.89
C VAL A 69 -4.09 29.04 25.96
N LEU A 70 -3.11 28.84 26.85
CA LEU A 70 -2.46 27.54 27.06
C LEU A 70 -3.23 26.68 28.07
N ASP A 71 -3.08 25.36 27.99
CA ASP A 71 -3.60 24.40 28.97
C ASP A 71 -2.70 24.30 30.23
N GLU A 72 -3.07 23.43 31.16
CA GLU A 72 -2.34 23.19 32.42
C GLU A 72 -0.87 22.74 32.20
N ASN A 73 -0.56 22.24 31.01
CA ASN A 73 0.77 21.77 30.62
C ASN A 73 1.54 22.79 29.77
N GLY A 74 0.96 23.96 29.49
CA GLY A 74 1.59 25.01 28.69
C GLY A 74 1.49 24.80 27.17
N PHE A 75 0.57 23.95 26.70
CA PHE A 75 0.33 23.74 25.28
C PHE A 75 -0.91 24.48 24.79
N ILE A 76 -0.99 24.76 23.49
CA ILE A 76 -2.22 25.29 22.88
C ILE A 76 -3.26 24.15 22.87
N PRO A 77 -4.47 24.33 23.45
CA PRO A 77 -5.51 23.31 23.44
C PRO A 77 -5.86 22.90 22.01
N SER A 78 -6.03 21.60 21.77
CA SER A 78 -6.35 21.04 20.44
C SER A 78 -7.59 21.66 19.79
N LYS A 79 -8.58 22.08 20.57
CA LYS A 79 -9.78 22.81 20.09
C LYS A 79 -9.45 24.15 19.40
N ASN A 80 -8.30 24.74 19.70
CA ASN A 80 -7.84 26.01 19.16
C ASN A 80 -6.77 25.82 18.05
N ILE A 81 -6.39 24.57 17.77
CA ILE A 81 -5.50 24.21 16.68
C ILE A 81 -6.38 23.79 15.50
N ASN A 82 -5.99 24.19 14.29
CA ASN A 82 -6.68 23.72 13.09
C ASN A 82 -6.57 22.18 13.02
N PRO A 83 -7.69 21.43 13.00
CA PRO A 83 -7.67 19.97 12.93
C PRO A 83 -6.86 19.42 11.76
N SER A 84 -6.78 20.13 10.63
CA SER A 84 -5.95 19.77 9.47
C SER A 84 -4.44 19.76 9.75
N VAL A 85 -4.00 20.37 10.85
CA VAL A 85 -2.58 20.34 11.29
C VAL A 85 -2.33 19.20 12.28
N LEU A 86 -3.40 18.65 12.88
CA LEU A 86 -3.34 17.56 13.86
C LEU A 86 -3.63 16.18 13.23
N ALA A 87 -4.45 16.14 12.19
CA ALA A 87 -4.79 14.91 11.49
C ALA A 87 -3.75 14.61 10.41
N ILE A 88 -3.12 13.44 10.50
CA ILE A 88 -2.21 12.95 9.45
C ILE A 88 -2.98 12.64 8.16
N ASN A 89 -4.30 12.42 8.24
CA ASN A 89 -5.19 12.21 7.11
C ASN A 89 -6.52 12.95 7.34
N THR A 90 -6.94 13.79 6.40
CA THR A 90 -8.31 14.35 6.40
C THR A 90 -9.29 13.25 6.00
N GLU A 91 -10.34 13.01 6.79
CA GLU A 91 -11.35 11.96 6.53
C GLU A 91 -12.63 12.54 5.91
N PHE A 92 -13.15 11.86 4.88
CA PHE A 92 -14.43 12.17 4.21
C PHE A 92 -15.36 10.96 4.23
N ALA A 93 -16.66 11.22 4.39
CA ALA A 93 -17.66 10.16 4.37
C ALA A 93 -17.75 9.48 2.99
N THR A 94 -17.79 10.28 1.92
CA THR A 94 -17.93 9.80 0.52
C THR A 94 -17.02 10.55 -0.44
N ILE A 95 -16.84 10.03 -1.66
CA ILE A 95 -16.07 10.69 -2.73
C ILE A 95 -16.69 12.01 -3.12
N THR A 96 -18.02 12.09 -3.21
CA THR A 96 -18.71 13.36 -3.47
C THR A 96 -18.37 14.42 -2.41
N ALA A 97 -18.30 14.06 -1.13
CA ALA A 97 -17.90 14.99 -0.07
C ALA A 97 -16.44 15.43 -0.19
N MET A 98 -15.54 14.52 -0.57
CA MET A 98 -14.14 14.83 -0.86
C MET A 98 -14.00 15.81 -2.03
N LYS A 99 -14.76 15.61 -3.11
CA LYS A 99 -14.72 16.45 -4.32
C LYS A 99 -15.30 17.85 -4.10
N ALA A 100 -16.24 17.99 -3.15
CA ALA A 100 -16.83 19.25 -2.77
C ALA A 100 -16.01 20.03 -1.71
N ALA A 101 -14.89 19.48 -1.25
CA ALA A 101 -14.06 20.11 -0.24
C ALA A 101 -13.39 21.40 -0.76
N ASP A 102 -13.10 22.31 0.16
CA ASP A 102 -12.36 23.54 -0.16
C ASP A 102 -10.89 23.20 -0.44
N ILE A 103 -10.46 23.43 -1.68
CA ILE A 103 -9.09 23.17 -2.15
C ILE A 103 -8.01 23.89 -1.32
N ASN A 104 -8.36 24.99 -0.66
CA ASN A 104 -7.42 25.73 0.19
C ASN A 104 -7.21 25.07 1.56
N LYS A 105 -8.01 24.06 1.90
CA LYS A 105 -7.94 23.31 3.16
C LYS A 105 -7.26 21.96 3.04
N ILE A 106 -6.99 21.50 1.82
CA ILE A 106 -6.30 20.23 1.55
C ILE A 106 -5.04 20.57 0.79
N TYR A 107 -3.86 20.37 1.35
CA TYR A 107 -2.62 20.76 0.72
C TYR A 107 -2.23 19.83 -0.44
N ALA A 108 -1.49 20.39 -1.40
CA ALA A 108 -0.93 19.61 -2.50
C ALA A 108 -0.06 18.47 -1.98
N GLY A 109 -0.37 17.23 -2.36
CA GLY A 109 0.32 16.02 -1.89
C GLY A 109 -0.18 15.44 -0.57
N GLU A 110 -1.18 16.05 0.08
CA GLU A 110 -1.82 15.54 1.30
C GLU A 110 -2.60 14.25 1.02
N LEU A 111 -2.61 13.36 2.02
CA LEU A 111 -3.39 12.12 2.02
C LEU A 111 -4.75 12.35 2.68
N VAL A 112 -5.78 11.86 2.02
CA VAL A 112 -7.16 11.89 2.52
C VAL A 112 -7.71 10.48 2.51
N MET A 113 -8.52 10.15 3.51
CA MET A 113 -9.20 8.86 3.57
C MET A 113 -10.68 9.08 3.32
N VAL A 114 -11.26 8.29 2.42
CA VAL A 114 -12.69 8.25 2.16
C VAL A 114 -13.23 6.95 2.76
N THR A 115 -14.19 7.04 3.69
CA THR A 115 -14.71 5.86 4.40
C THR A 115 -15.63 4.99 3.54
N ASP A 116 -16.39 5.62 2.63
CA ASP A 116 -17.20 4.97 1.62
C ASP A 116 -16.81 5.48 0.22
N ALA A 117 -15.95 4.71 -0.43
CA ALA A 117 -15.39 5.00 -1.73
C ALA A 117 -16.10 4.25 -2.88
N SER A 118 -17.31 3.71 -2.65
CA SER A 118 -18.07 2.95 -3.65
C SER A 118 -18.42 3.73 -4.93
N GLU A 119 -18.25 5.05 -4.93
CA GLU A 119 -18.42 5.90 -6.12
C GLU A 119 -17.24 5.78 -7.11
N ASP A 120 -16.10 5.23 -6.68
CA ASP A 120 -14.98 4.91 -7.55
C ASP A 120 -15.24 3.53 -8.17
N PRO A 121 -15.32 3.41 -9.51
CA PRO A 121 -15.65 2.15 -10.17
C PRO A 121 -14.61 1.04 -9.93
N THR A 122 -13.43 1.40 -9.41
CA THR A 122 -12.37 0.44 -9.07
C THR A 122 -12.41 -0.02 -7.62
N VAL A 123 -13.31 0.53 -6.79
CA VAL A 123 -13.52 0.14 -5.39
C VAL A 123 -14.88 -0.58 -5.28
N GLU A 124 -14.87 -1.90 -5.05
CA GLU A 124 -16.12 -2.67 -4.93
C GLU A 124 -16.86 -2.37 -3.61
N SER A 125 -16.13 -2.20 -2.50
CA SER A 125 -16.72 -1.76 -1.23
C SER A 125 -15.74 -1.14 -0.23
N GLY A 126 -16.23 -0.21 0.59
CA GLY A 126 -15.53 0.31 1.77
C GLY A 126 -14.62 1.49 1.49
N TRP A 127 -13.47 1.55 2.16
CA TRP A 127 -12.65 2.76 2.21
C TRP A 127 -11.57 2.80 1.12
N ALA A 128 -11.15 4.01 0.76
CA ALA A 128 -9.95 4.24 -0.06
C ALA A 128 -9.18 5.45 0.44
N ILE A 129 -7.85 5.44 0.22
CA ILE A 129 -6.95 6.54 0.54
C ILE A 129 -6.51 7.17 -0.78
N TYR A 130 -6.71 8.47 -0.89
CA TYR A 130 -6.34 9.27 -2.05
C TYR A 130 -5.28 10.30 -1.65
N ARG A 131 -4.39 10.61 -2.58
CA ARG A 131 -3.43 11.70 -2.48
C ARG A 131 -3.84 12.82 -3.43
N ARG A 132 -3.91 14.06 -2.95
CA ARG A 132 -4.13 15.21 -3.85
C ARG A 132 -2.91 15.40 -4.76
N LEU A 133 -3.11 15.47 -6.08
CA LEU A 133 -2.04 15.77 -7.02
C LEU A 133 -1.56 17.23 -6.89
N THR A 134 -0.27 17.46 -7.11
CA THR A 134 0.34 18.79 -6.93
C THR A 134 -0.04 19.80 -8.00
N ASN A 135 -0.47 19.33 -9.17
CA ASN A 135 -0.93 20.15 -10.30
C ASN A 135 -2.45 20.37 -10.32
N ALA A 136 -3.20 19.83 -9.36
CA ALA A 136 -4.65 19.98 -9.30
C ALA A 136 -5.06 21.44 -9.00
N THR A 137 -5.85 22.03 -9.90
CA THR A 137 -6.40 23.40 -9.79
C THR A 137 -7.77 23.44 -9.11
N ASP A 138 -8.48 22.32 -9.09
CA ASP A 138 -9.74 22.10 -8.35
C ASP A 138 -9.83 20.63 -7.90
N LEU A 139 -10.82 20.30 -7.06
CA LEU A 139 -11.03 18.95 -6.52
C LEU A 139 -12.25 18.25 -7.13
N THR A 140 -12.88 18.84 -8.15
CA THR A 140 -14.19 18.43 -8.66
C THR A 140 -14.14 17.18 -9.53
N ASP A 141 -12.95 16.72 -9.89
CA ASP A 141 -12.70 15.50 -10.65
C ASP A 141 -11.77 14.57 -9.86
N LEU A 142 -11.99 13.25 -9.98
CA LEU A 142 -11.09 12.23 -9.45
C LEU A 142 -9.71 12.27 -10.14
N ALA A 143 -9.60 12.88 -11.33
CA ALA A 143 -8.31 13.12 -11.99
C ALA A 143 -7.35 14.03 -11.19
N SER A 144 -7.86 14.82 -10.24
CA SER A 144 -7.05 15.62 -9.30
C SER A 144 -6.45 14.80 -8.16
N TRP A 145 -6.75 13.50 -8.12
CA TRP A 145 -6.42 12.60 -7.03
C TRP A 145 -5.68 11.37 -7.55
N GLN A 146 -4.75 10.86 -6.75
CA GLN A 146 -4.09 9.59 -6.98
C GLN A 146 -4.53 8.61 -5.89
N LYS A 147 -5.19 7.52 -6.27
CA LYS A 147 -5.53 6.44 -5.33
C LYS A 147 -4.25 5.75 -4.86
N ILE A 148 -4.07 5.63 -3.55
CA ILE A 148 -2.87 5.05 -2.92
C ILE A 148 -3.16 3.66 -2.39
N ALA A 149 -4.32 3.49 -1.74
CA ALA A 149 -4.74 2.23 -1.17
C ALA A 149 -6.26 2.17 -1.15
N GLU A 150 -6.79 0.95 -1.09
CA GLU A 150 -8.19 0.68 -0.89
C GLU A 150 -8.37 -0.50 0.05
N LYS A 151 -9.58 -0.64 0.60
CA LYS A 151 -9.93 -1.72 1.52
C LYS A 151 -9.75 -3.09 0.87
N GLU A 152 -10.14 -3.18 -0.40
CA GLU A 152 -9.98 -4.39 -1.18
C GLU A 152 -8.48 -4.60 -1.37
N SER A 153 -8.00 -5.79 -1.01
CA SER A 153 -6.58 -6.13 -1.07
C SER A 153 -6.04 -5.89 -2.48
N LEU A 154 -4.71 -5.76 -2.61
CA LEU A 154 -4.02 -5.60 -3.89
C LEU A 154 -4.62 -6.56 -4.95
N ASP A 155 -5.32 -6.03 -5.95
CA ASP A 155 -5.81 -6.82 -7.08
C ASP A 155 -4.60 -7.17 -7.95
N VAL A 156 -4.00 -8.32 -7.68
CA VAL A 156 -2.85 -8.81 -8.44
C VAL A 156 -3.36 -9.58 -9.66
N VAL A 157 -3.74 -8.85 -10.72
CA VAL A 157 -3.92 -9.44 -12.04
C VAL A 157 -2.54 -9.68 -12.68
N VAL A 158 -1.97 -10.87 -12.47
CA VAL A 158 -0.71 -11.26 -13.12
C VAL A 158 -0.98 -11.79 -14.52
N SER A 159 -0.56 -11.06 -15.54
CA SER A 159 -0.48 -11.61 -16.90
C SER A 159 0.64 -12.65 -16.98
N TRP A 160 0.35 -13.79 -17.61
CA TRP A 160 1.35 -14.83 -17.89
C TRP A 160 2.57 -14.26 -18.62
N ASP A 161 2.38 -13.28 -19.51
CA ASP A 161 3.48 -12.67 -20.26
C ASP A 161 4.51 -11.97 -19.36
N ASN A 162 4.06 -11.43 -18.23
CA ASN A 162 4.87 -10.63 -17.30
C ASN A 162 5.64 -11.48 -16.27
N LEU A 163 5.37 -12.79 -16.21
CA LEU A 163 6.11 -13.70 -15.32
C LEU A 163 7.55 -13.88 -15.82
N LYS A 164 8.51 -13.61 -14.94
CA LYS A 164 9.93 -13.94 -15.12
C LYS A 164 10.14 -15.45 -14.95
N ASP A 165 11.09 -15.99 -15.70
CA ASP A 165 11.48 -17.41 -15.66
C ASP A 165 10.33 -18.41 -15.86
N LYS A 166 9.27 -17.98 -16.57
CA LYS A 166 8.15 -18.85 -16.92
C LYS A 166 8.55 -19.90 -17.98
N PRO A 167 7.91 -21.08 -17.99
CA PRO A 167 8.04 -22.02 -19.09
C PRO A 167 7.73 -21.36 -20.44
N THR A 168 8.55 -21.63 -21.45
CA THR A 168 8.34 -21.17 -22.82
C THR A 168 7.38 -22.06 -23.60
N SER A 169 7.04 -23.23 -23.05
CA SER A 169 6.10 -24.16 -23.64
C SER A 169 4.71 -23.53 -23.76
N THR A 170 4.12 -23.64 -24.96
CA THR A 170 2.71 -23.28 -25.16
C THR A 170 1.81 -24.30 -24.47
N VAL A 171 0.56 -23.91 -24.16
CA VAL A 171 -0.45 -24.83 -23.64
C VAL A 171 -0.57 -26.08 -24.53
N SER A 172 -0.62 -25.88 -25.85
CA SER A 172 -0.67 -26.99 -26.81
C SER A 172 0.58 -27.89 -26.77
N ALA A 173 1.77 -27.35 -26.52
CA ALA A 173 2.98 -28.17 -26.38
C ALA A 173 2.94 -29.03 -25.10
N ILE A 174 2.37 -28.50 -24.02
CA ILE A 174 2.16 -29.25 -22.77
C ILE A 174 1.14 -30.37 -23.01
N ASP A 175 0.00 -30.06 -23.61
CA ASP A 175 -1.05 -31.04 -23.90
C ASP A 175 -0.56 -32.15 -24.85
N ALA A 176 0.24 -31.78 -25.85
CA ALA A 176 0.87 -32.74 -26.76
C ALA A 176 1.89 -33.62 -26.05
N ALA A 177 2.70 -33.07 -25.14
CA ALA A 177 3.63 -33.86 -24.34
C ALA A 177 2.90 -34.88 -23.45
N VAL A 178 1.78 -34.48 -22.84
CA VAL A 178 0.93 -35.37 -22.05
C VAL A 178 0.35 -36.47 -22.94
N THR A 179 -0.20 -36.12 -24.11
CA THR A 179 -0.77 -37.09 -25.04
C THR A 179 0.28 -38.09 -25.55
N ASN A 180 1.46 -37.61 -25.90
CA ASN A 180 2.53 -38.42 -26.48
C ASN A 180 3.31 -39.24 -25.45
N SER A 181 3.14 -38.96 -24.15
CA SER A 181 3.85 -39.66 -23.06
C SER A 181 3.64 -41.18 -23.06
N HIS A 182 2.59 -41.67 -23.73
CA HIS A 182 2.25 -43.10 -23.79
C HIS A 182 1.76 -43.55 -25.18
N THR A 183 2.30 -42.99 -26.26
CA THR A 183 1.98 -43.44 -27.63
C THR A 183 3.22 -43.94 -28.35
N HIS A 184 3.13 -45.13 -28.94
CA HIS A 184 4.13 -45.66 -29.86
C HIS A 184 3.48 -45.84 -31.24
N ALA A 185 4.12 -45.34 -32.30
CA ALA A 185 3.62 -45.53 -33.66
C ALA A 185 3.46 -47.01 -34.04
N ASN A 186 4.29 -47.87 -33.46
CA ASN A 186 4.29 -49.32 -33.62
C ASN A 186 3.64 -50.06 -32.43
N LYS A 187 2.78 -49.41 -31.63
CA LYS A 187 2.15 -50.04 -30.45
C LYS A 187 1.50 -51.38 -30.79
N ALA A 188 0.78 -51.45 -31.92
CA ALA A 188 0.13 -52.68 -32.36
C ALA A 188 1.11 -53.84 -32.65
N VAL A 189 2.37 -53.54 -32.98
CA VAL A 189 3.43 -54.54 -33.18
C VAL A 189 4.06 -54.92 -31.84
N LEU A 190 4.31 -53.94 -30.97
CA LEU A 190 4.83 -54.19 -29.63
C LEU A 190 3.85 -55.01 -28.79
N ASP A 191 2.55 -54.79 -28.95
CA ASP A 191 1.49 -55.56 -28.29
C ASP A 191 1.50 -57.05 -28.72
N LYS A 192 2.15 -57.40 -29.85
CA LYS A 192 2.34 -58.80 -30.28
C LYS A 192 3.55 -59.47 -29.66
N LEU A 193 4.51 -58.69 -29.13
CA LEU A 193 5.66 -59.24 -28.42
C LEU A 193 5.21 -59.67 -27.03
N SER A 194 5.51 -60.92 -26.69
CA SER A 194 5.17 -61.51 -25.40
C SER A 194 6.29 -62.45 -24.94
N GLU A 195 6.22 -62.88 -23.69
CA GLU A 195 7.10 -63.90 -23.15
C GLU A 195 6.23 -65.04 -22.63
N GLN A 196 6.62 -66.27 -22.97
CA GLN A 196 5.98 -67.48 -22.49
C GLN A 196 7.06 -68.53 -22.18
N ASP A 197 7.04 -69.05 -20.94
CA ASP A 197 7.94 -70.11 -20.47
C ASP A 197 9.44 -69.80 -20.66
N GLY A 198 9.81 -68.52 -20.54
CA GLY A 198 11.17 -68.00 -20.72
C GLY A 198 11.56 -67.70 -22.16
N VAL A 199 10.64 -67.84 -23.13
CA VAL A 199 10.88 -67.68 -24.56
C VAL A 199 10.19 -66.43 -25.11
N LEU A 200 10.89 -65.67 -25.94
CA LEU A 200 10.32 -64.53 -26.65
C LEU A 200 9.33 -65.03 -27.71
N CYS A 201 8.10 -64.51 -27.67
CA CYS A 201 7.03 -64.84 -28.60
C CYS A 201 6.61 -63.62 -29.42
N TYR A 202 6.23 -63.85 -30.67
CA TYR A 202 5.57 -62.88 -31.55
C TYR A 202 4.21 -63.45 -31.98
N ASP A 203 3.13 -62.74 -31.64
CA ASP A 203 1.75 -63.15 -31.95
C ASP A 203 1.40 -64.54 -31.39
N GLY A 204 1.94 -64.86 -30.20
CA GLY A 204 1.78 -66.16 -29.54
C GLY A 204 2.67 -67.29 -30.08
N LEU A 205 3.51 -67.01 -31.09
CA LEU A 205 4.45 -67.99 -31.64
C LEU A 205 5.86 -67.75 -31.09
N PRO A 206 6.59 -68.79 -30.65
CA PRO A 206 7.98 -68.64 -30.22
C PRO A 206 8.84 -68.15 -31.38
N VAL A 207 9.68 -67.15 -31.10
CA VAL A 207 10.71 -66.69 -32.04
C VAL A 207 11.90 -67.63 -31.93
N ALA A 208 12.07 -68.49 -32.93
CA ALA A 208 13.18 -69.44 -33.00
C ALA A 208 14.49 -68.72 -33.34
N MET A 209 15.58 -69.10 -32.66
CA MET A 209 16.92 -68.72 -33.07
C MET A 209 17.38 -69.62 -34.23
N ALA A 210 18.38 -69.17 -35.00
CA ALA A 210 18.89 -69.95 -36.13
C ALA A 210 19.38 -71.35 -35.74
N GLU A 211 19.80 -71.51 -34.48
CA GLU A 211 20.21 -72.79 -33.87
C GLU A 211 19.03 -73.73 -33.56
N ASP A 212 17.82 -73.20 -33.37
CA ASP A 212 16.61 -74.00 -33.12
C ASP A 212 16.00 -74.56 -34.41
N VAL A 213 16.37 -73.99 -35.56
CA VAL A 213 15.90 -74.44 -36.87
C VAL A 213 16.63 -75.73 -37.24
N THR A 214 15.90 -76.84 -37.31
CA THR A 214 16.45 -78.13 -37.71
C THR A 214 16.92 -78.07 -39.16
N LYS A 215 18.24 -78.00 -39.37
CA LYS A 215 18.83 -78.04 -40.72
C LYS A 215 18.74 -79.46 -41.26
N PHE A 216 17.84 -79.69 -42.22
CA PHE A 216 17.84 -80.93 -42.98
C PHE A 216 19.05 -80.92 -43.93
N VAL A 217 20.13 -81.60 -43.52
CA VAL A 217 21.26 -81.87 -44.42
C VAL A 217 20.90 -83.06 -45.28
N VAL A 218 20.61 -82.82 -46.56
CA VAL A 218 20.49 -83.90 -47.54
C VAL A 218 21.90 -84.41 -47.81
N GLN A 219 22.24 -85.59 -47.31
CA GLN A 219 23.53 -86.22 -47.61
C GLN A 219 23.52 -86.72 -49.05
N ALA A 220 24.53 -86.32 -49.82
CA ALA A 220 24.68 -86.68 -51.24
C ALA A 220 25.40 -88.02 -51.45
N GLU A 221 25.65 -88.79 -50.38
CA GLU A 221 26.36 -90.05 -50.48
C GLU A 221 25.41 -91.17 -50.91
N GLN A 222 25.76 -91.84 -52.00
CA GLN A 222 24.95 -92.90 -52.57
C GLN A 222 24.91 -94.10 -51.60
N PRO A 223 23.73 -94.60 -51.20
CA PRO A 223 23.64 -95.79 -50.36
C PRO A 223 24.20 -97.01 -51.12
N ALA A 224 24.80 -97.94 -50.38
CA ALA A 224 25.35 -99.16 -50.97
C ALA A 224 24.22 -99.94 -51.67
N ILE A 225 24.45 -100.35 -52.91
CA ILE A 225 23.46 -101.01 -53.80
C ILE A 225 22.80 -102.22 -53.12
N GLU A 226 23.54 -102.91 -52.26
CA GLU A 226 23.12 -104.10 -51.51
C GLU A 226 21.98 -103.84 -50.51
N THR A 227 21.76 -102.58 -50.15
CA THR A 227 20.73 -102.16 -49.17
C THR A 227 19.43 -101.70 -49.82
N LEU A 228 19.41 -101.49 -51.14
CA LEU A 228 18.23 -101.03 -51.88
C LEU A 228 17.37 -102.22 -52.31
N LYS A 229 16.05 -102.11 -52.08
CA LYS A 229 15.09 -103.13 -52.53
C LYS A 229 14.52 -102.76 -53.90
N VAL A 230 14.01 -103.76 -54.60
CA VAL A 230 13.30 -103.55 -55.88
C VAL A 230 12.10 -102.66 -55.63
N GLY A 231 12.10 -101.47 -56.27
CA GLY A 231 11.06 -100.45 -56.12
C GLY A 231 11.51 -99.19 -55.39
N ASP A 232 12.70 -99.20 -54.77
CA ASP A 232 13.24 -98.01 -54.12
C ASP A 232 13.79 -97.01 -55.15
N PHE A 233 13.49 -95.73 -54.93
CA PHE A 233 14.02 -94.63 -55.73
C PHE A 233 15.07 -93.85 -54.93
N TRP A 234 16.24 -93.63 -55.54
CA TRP A 234 17.27 -92.75 -55.02
C TRP A 234 17.52 -91.59 -55.99
N TYR A 235 17.66 -90.38 -55.46
CA TYR A 235 18.00 -89.19 -56.23
C TYR A 235 19.03 -88.36 -55.46
N GLN A 236 20.04 -87.86 -56.18
CA GLN A 236 21.05 -86.94 -55.65
C GLN A 236 20.61 -85.51 -55.95
N THR A 237 20.55 -84.66 -54.93
CA THR A 237 20.31 -83.22 -55.14
C THR A 237 21.66 -82.52 -55.32
N THR A 238 22.02 -82.15 -56.55
CA THR A 238 23.14 -81.24 -56.82
C THR A 238 22.72 -79.81 -56.51
N GLY A 239 22.73 -79.45 -55.23
CA GLY A 239 22.54 -78.09 -54.76
C GLY A 239 23.66 -77.71 -53.81
N THR A 240 24.45 -76.69 -54.15
CA THR A 240 25.31 -76.00 -53.19
C THR A 240 24.41 -75.39 -52.12
N THR A 241 24.59 -75.83 -50.88
CA THR A 241 23.96 -75.24 -49.70
C THR A 241 24.45 -73.80 -49.55
N GLU A 242 23.73 -72.82 -50.08
CA GLU A 242 23.77 -71.44 -49.57
C GLU A 242 22.55 -71.26 -48.69
N ILE A 243 22.78 -71.30 -47.38
CA ILE A 243 22.57 -70.25 -46.36
C ILE A 243 23.28 -70.75 -45.09
#